data_AF-A0A813L2N9-F1
#
_entry.id   AF-A0A813L2N9-F1
#
_cell.length_a   1.000
_cell.length_b   1.000
_cell.length_c   1.000
_cell.angle_alpha   90.00
_cell.angle_beta   90.00
_cell.angle_gamma   90.00
#
_symmetry.space_group_name_H-M   'P 1'
#
loop_
_entity.id
_entity.type
_entity.pdbx_description
1 polymer ?
#
loop_
_entity_poly.entity_id
_entity_poly.type
_entity_poly.pdbx_seq_one_letter_code
_entity_poly.pdbx_strand_id
1 'polypeptide(L)'
;MADSKVKDMGLAEFGRKELTLAEHEMPGLMAARKEYGPSQPFKGMNINGSLHMTIQTGVLIETLSALGAKVRWCSCNIFSTQDHAAAAIAKAGTSAVFAWKGETLPEYWWGTEQMMTVPGADGCDQLVDDGGDATILIHKGKEFEDKYAKDGSLPDPASTNNAEFKCILQLLKDSIPLDKTKYSRMALRCKGVSEETTTGVLRLRAMAVKGELLFPAINVNDCVTKSKFDNVYGCRHSLPDSIMRATDVMIGGKRAPVCGYGDVGKGCAFALRGAGARVLITEIDPINALQACMEGFQVVTMEDCVHEIDIFTSATGNFKIITLEHMKKMKNNAIVCNIGHFDNEIDMEDLEQFPGMTVENIKPQVDRFVFPKGNGVIVRASGRLVNLGCATGHPSFVMSCSFTNQVLAQLDLLKNWKETKAYKNDVYLLPKHLDEKVALLHLPALGAHLTTLSQEQADYIGVKVNGPFKNDTYRKALLRRQQRNLPGSCHWPVLRSLGDGGLGFDTPELERRPEAPQPGHLLLWGLPGLKLLFPCGEEGFQPRRRLQGETVQMPELASWSCLCTS
;
A
#
# COMPACT_ATOMS: atom_id res chain seq x y z
N MET A 1 -23.16 14.33 22.80
CA MET A 1 -22.51 13.77 21.61
C MET A 1 -21.92 12.45 22.02
N ALA A 2 -22.09 11.38 21.24
CA ALA A 2 -21.61 10.05 21.65
C ALA A 2 -20.07 10.04 21.68
N ASP A 3 -19.48 9.60 22.80
CA ASP A 3 -18.01 9.55 22.99
C ASP A 3 -17.34 8.57 22.01
N SER A 4 -18.06 7.59 21.47
CA SER A 4 -17.65 6.67 20.40
C SER A 4 -18.89 6.03 19.76
N LYS A 5 -18.77 5.56 18.51
CA LYS A 5 -19.73 4.66 17.85
C LYS A 5 -18.98 3.48 17.26
N VAL A 6 -19.20 2.31 17.86
CA VAL A 6 -18.64 1.02 17.44
C VAL A 6 -19.76 -0.01 17.36
N LYS A 7 -19.51 -1.15 16.73
CA LYS A 7 -20.55 -2.19 16.53
C LYS A 7 -21.07 -2.79 17.83
N ASP A 8 -20.15 -3.22 18.69
CA ASP A 8 -20.49 -3.93 19.93
C ASP A 8 -19.40 -3.72 21.00
N MET A 9 -19.75 -2.99 22.06
CA MET A 9 -18.85 -2.76 23.20
C MET A 9 -18.57 -4.03 24.03
N GLY A 10 -19.38 -5.08 23.90
CA GLY A 10 -19.16 -6.38 24.54
C GLY A 10 -17.89 -7.09 24.06
N LEU A 11 -17.34 -6.70 22.91
CA LEU A 11 -16.13 -7.27 22.34
C LEU A 11 -14.82 -6.70 22.93
N ALA A 12 -14.90 -5.71 23.81
CA ALA A 12 -13.73 -4.98 24.30
C ALA A 12 -12.69 -5.87 25.01
N GLU A 13 -13.13 -6.88 25.78
CA GLU A 13 -12.20 -7.79 26.46
C GLU A 13 -11.43 -8.67 25.46
N PHE A 14 -12.12 -9.15 24.43
CA PHE A 14 -11.47 -9.90 23.35
C PHE A 14 -10.45 -9.04 22.62
N GLY A 15 -10.83 -7.81 22.24
CA GLY A 15 -9.90 -6.89 21.60
C GLY A 15 -8.70 -6.53 22.47
N ARG A 16 -8.88 -6.40 23.80
CA ARG A 16 -7.75 -6.19 24.71
C ARG A 16 -6.77 -7.36 24.68
N LYS A 17 -7.26 -8.61 24.68
CA LYS A 17 -6.39 -9.80 24.62
C LYS A 17 -5.55 -9.80 23.35
N GLU A 18 -6.15 -9.51 22.19
CA GLU A 18 -5.40 -9.44 20.93
C GLU A 18 -4.46 -8.23 20.86
N LEU A 19 -4.84 -7.08 21.42
CA LEU A 19 -3.93 -5.93 21.56
C LEU A 19 -2.69 -6.28 22.37
N THR A 20 -2.84 -6.96 23.50
CA THR A 20 -1.69 -7.40 24.32
C THR A 20 -0.78 -8.35 23.54
N LEU A 21 -1.32 -9.26 22.72
CA LEU A 21 -0.51 -10.09 21.83
C LEU A 21 0.22 -9.24 20.77
N ALA A 22 -0.49 -8.29 20.17
CA ALA A 22 0.10 -7.41 19.16
C ALA A 22 1.21 -6.52 19.72
N GLU A 23 1.13 -6.07 20.98
CA GLU A 23 2.20 -5.29 21.61
C GLU A 23 3.54 -6.05 21.64
N HIS A 24 3.52 -7.38 21.82
CA HIS A 24 4.73 -8.21 21.74
C HIS A 24 5.31 -8.28 20.32
N GLU A 25 4.44 -8.25 19.31
CA GLU A 25 4.83 -8.23 17.90
C GLU A 25 5.14 -6.83 17.37
N MET A 26 5.01 -5.77 18.19
CA MET A 26 5.22 -4.38 17.75
C MET A 26 6.37 -3.67 18.48
N PRO A 27 7.61 -4.18 18.37
CA PRO A 27 8.74 -3.69 19.16
C PRO A 27 9.09 -2.23 18.86
N GLY A 28 8.85 -1.75 17.64
CA GLY A 28 9.10 -0.35 17.27
C GLY A 28 8.18 0.63 18.01
N LEU A 29 6.88 0.31 18.09
CA LEU A 29 5.94 1.12 18.86
C LEU A 29 6.21 1.05 20.37
N MET A 30 6.52 -0.14 20.89
CA MET A 30 6.86 -0.30 22.30
C MET A 30 8.13 0.48 22.68
N ALA A 31 9.13 0.49 21.81
CA ALA A 31 10.32 1.31 21.97
C ALA A 31 9.99 2.80 21.95
N ALA A 32 9.13 3.26 21.03
CA ALA A 32 8.67 4.64 20.99
C ALA A 32 7.95 5.07 22.28
N ARG A 33 7.08 4.20 22.84
CA ARG A 33 6.45 4.44 24.16
C ARG A 33 7.49 4.60 25.26
N LYS A 34 8.50 3.72 25.30
CA LYS A 34 9.57 3.78 26.30
C LYS A 34 10.44 5.03 26.17
N GLU A 35 10.79 5.41 24.95
CA GLU A 35 11.67 6.54 24.67
C GLU A 35 10.97 7.89 24.88
N TYR A 36 9.76 8.05 24.35
CA TYR A 36 9.06 9.34 24.28
C TYR A 36 7.91 9.48 25.29
N GLY A 37 7.46 8.38 25.89
CA GLY A 37 6.41 8.41 26.92
C GLY A 37 6.74 9.31 28.11
N PRO A 38 7.94 9.25 28.72
CA PRO A 38 8.25 10.08 29.89
C PRO A 38 8.17 11.59 29.64
N SER A 39 8.49 12.06 28.43
CA SER A 39 8.45 13.49 28.09
C SER A 39 7.08 13.99 27.65
N GLN A 40 6.12 13.09 27.38
CA GLN A 40 4.76 13.42 26.94
C GLN A 40 4.73 14.48 25.82
N PRO A 41 5.41 14.26 24.68
CA PRO A 41 5.63 15.30 23.66
C PRO A 41 4.31 15.85 23.07
N PHE A 42 3.27 15.02 23.02
CA PHE A 42 1.95 15.38 22.48
C PHE A 42 0.97 15.91 23.54
N LYS A 43 1.43 16.16 24.78
CA LYS A 43 0.55 16.63 25.86
C LYS A 43 -0.29 17.82 25.44
N GLY A 44 -1.62 17.63 25.47
CA GLY A 44 -2.60 18.67 25.17
C GLY A 44 -2.92 18.84 23.68
N MET A 45 -2.30 18.07 22.79
CA MET A 45 -2.60 18.08 21.36
C MET A 45 -3.76 17.14 21.03
N ASN A 46 -4.54 17.50 20.02
CA ASN A 46 -5.54 16.64 19.41
C ASN A 46 -4.93 16.02 18.15
N ILE A 47 -4.73 14.71 18.16
CA ILE A 47 -4.25 13.96 16.99
C ILE A 47 -5.40 13.09 16.49
N ASN A 48 -5.80 13.32 15.25
CA ASN A 48 -6.91 12.64 14.63
C ASN A 48 -6.40 11.62 13.61
N GLY A 49 -7.07 10.47 13.49
CA GLY A 49 -6.66 9.39 12.60
C GLY A 49 -7.79 8.88 11.70
N SER A 50 -7.45 8.70 10.42
CA SER A 50 -8.25 8.01 9.40
C SER A 50 -7.41 6.89 8.81
N LEU A 51 -7.28 5.81 9.57
CA LEU A 51 -6.52 4.59 9.26
C LEU A 51 -7.42 3.40 9.53
N HIS A 52 -7.21 2.27 8.83
CA HIS A 52 -7.95 1.04 9.09
C HIS A 52 -8.03 0.73 10.59
N MET A 53 -9.23 0.59 11.16
CA MET A 53 -9.42 0.39 12.60
C MET A 53 -9.20 -1.08 13.00
N THR A 54 -7.93 -1.50 13.01
CA THR A 54 -7.49 -2.87 13.33
C THR A 54 -6.83 -2.97 14.72
N ILE A 55 -6.46 -4.18 15.14
CA ILE A 55 -5.64 -4.43 16.33
C ILE A 55 -4.32 -3.69 16.24
N GLN A 56 -3.65 -3.71 15.09
CA GLN A 56 -2.37 -3.01 14.90
C GLN A 56 -2.55 -1.51 15.08
N THR A 57 -3.62 -0.95 14.52
CA THR A 57 -3.95 0.47 14.66
C THR A 57 -4.31 0.82 16.10
N GLY A 58 -4.96 -0.09 16.84
CA GLY A 58 -5.18 0.10 18.27
C GLY A 58 -3.87 0.29 19.05
N VAL A 59 -2.81 -0.47 18.73
CA VAL A 59 -1.48 -0.28 19.36
C VAL A 59 -0.86 1.08 18.98
N LEU A 60 -1.04 1.55 17.75
CA LEU A 60 -0.64 2.91 17.32
C LEU A 60 -1.40 3.99 18.11
N ILE A 61 -2.73 3.88 18.19
CA ILE A 61 -3.58 4.81 18.95
C ILE A 61 -3.11 4.92 20.41
N GLU A 62 -2.91 3.77 21.06
CA GLU A 62 -2.44 3.75 22.45
C GLU A 62 -1.01 4.25 22.59
N THR A 63 -0.19 4.17 21.54
CA THR A 63 1.14 4.80 21.51
C THR A 63 1.03 6.32 21.46
N LEU A 64 0.18 6.88 20.58
CA LEU A 64 -0.05 8.33 20.51
C LEU A 64 -0.61 8.87 21.84
N SER A 65 -1.58 8.15 22.42
CA SER A 65 -2.14 8.47 23.74
C SER A 65 -1.10 8.37 24.85
N ALA A 66 -0.25 7.33 24.86
CA ALA A 66 0.85 7.18 25.82
C ALA A 66 1.93 8.27 25.68
N LEU A 67 2.05 8.93 24.52
CA LEU A 67 2.90 10.10 24.29
C LEU A 67 2.18 11.44 24.63
N GLY A 68 0.95 11.39 25.12
CA GLY A 68 0.20 12.53 25.68
C GLY A 68 -0.90 13.11 24.78
N ALA A 69 -1.15 12.51 23.61
CA ALA A 69 -2.16 13.01 22.67
C ALA A 69 -3.59 12.70 23.12
N LYS A 70 -4.53 13.59 22.82
CA LYS A 70 -5.96 13.30 22.79
C LYS A 70 -6.31 12.79 21.40
N VAL A 71 -6.82 11.56 21.32
CA VAL A 71 -6.98 10.87 20.04
C VAL A 71 -8.45 10.71 19.66
N ARG A 72 -8.76 10.90 18.37
CA ARG A 72 -10.05 10.55 17.75
C ARG A 72 -9.79 9.78 16.47
N TRP A 73 -10.62 8.78 16.17
CA TRP A 73 -10.34 7.84 15.09
C TRP A 73 -11.60 7.42 14.32
N CYS A 74 -11.44 7.26 13.00
CA CYS A 74 -12.35 6.53 12.12
C CYS A 74 -11.55 5.56 11.26
N SER A 75 -12.23 4.57 10.67
CA SER A 75 -11.62 3.70 9.66
C SER A 75 -11.54 4.45 8.32
N CYS A 76 -10.56 4.14 7.47
CA CYS A 76 -10.47 4.63 6.08
C CYS A 76 -11.07 3.66 5.05
N ASN A 77 -11.74 2.59 5.52
CA ASN A 77 -12.45 1.66 4.66
C ASN A 77 -13.61 0.97 5.40
N ILE A 78 -14.74 0.84 4.70
CA ILE A 78 -15.99 0.29 5.22
C ILE A 78 -15.92 -1.16 5.68
N PHE A 79 -14.93 -1.94 5.23
CA PHE A 79 -14.78 -3.34 5.58
C PHE A 79 -13.53 -3.64 6.40
N SER A 80 -12.66 -2.67 6.69
CA SER A 80 -11.37 -2.96 7.34
C SER A 80 -11.43 -2.99 8.86
N THR A 81 -12.48 -2.45 9.48
CA THR A 81 -12.58 -2.41 10.93
C THR A 81 -12.60 -3.81 11.53
N GLN A 82 -11.79 -4.03 12.56
CA GLN A 82 -11.93 -5.15 13.47
C GLN A 82 -12.75 -4.69 14.67
N ASP A 83 -14.02 -5.10 14.74
CA ASP A 83 -14.99 -4.57 15.70
C ASP A 83 -14.54 -4.71 17.17
N HIS A 84 -13.83 -5.79 17.50
CA HIS A 84 -13.25 -6.01 18.84
C HIS A 84 -12.09 -5.05 19.16
N ALA A 85 -11.25 -4.70 18.17
CA ALA A 85 -10.22 -3.68 18.33
C ALA A 85 -10.84 -2.31 18.60
N ALA A 86 -11.84 -1.92 17.79
CA ALA A 86 -12.58 -0.67 17.96
C ALA A 86 -13.21 -0.57 19.37
N ALA A 87 -13.88 -1.65 19.81
CA ALA A 87 -14.48 -1.73 21.14
C ALA A 87 -13.44 -1.63 22.27
N ALA A 88 -12.29 -2.29 22.15
CA ALA A 88 -11.24 -2.25 23.17
C ALA A 88 -10.64 -0.86 23.35
N ILE A 89 -10.41 -0.14 22.24
CA ILE A 89 -9.90 1.23 22.26
C ILE A 89 -10.95 2.20 22.83
N ALA A 90 -12.19 2.12 22.36
CA ALA A 90 -13.28 2.95 22.90
C ALA A 90 -13.49 2.70 24.40
N LYS A 91 -13.45 1.43 24.85
CA LYS A 91 -13.63 1.06 26.26
C LYS A 91 -12.48 1.54 27.14
N ALA A 92 -11.26 1.53 26.62
CA ALA A 92 -10.08 2.03 27.34
C ALA A 92 -10.09 3.56 27.49
N GLY A 93 -10.87 4.28 26.68
CA GLY A 93 -10.90 5.74 26.68
C GLY A 93 -9.63 6.39 26.13
N THR A 94 -8.78 5.62 25.45
CA THR A 94 -7.54 6.10 24.82
C THR A 94 -7.82 6.86 23.52
N SER A 95 -8.98 6.62 22.89
CA SER A 95 -9.48 7.37 21.73
C SER A 95 -11.00 7.33 21.66
N ALA A 96 -11.60 8.38 21.09
CA ALA A 96 -12.97 8.32 20.58
C ALA A 96 -12.98 7.62 19.22
N VAL A 97 -13.72 6.53 19.07
CA VAL A 97 -13.72 5.70 17.85
C VAL A 97 -15.08 5.75 17.16
N PHE A 98 -15.09 6.02 15.86
CA PHE A 98 -16.27 6.03 14.99
C PHE A 98 -16.02 5.06 13.82
N ALA A 99 -16.11 3.76 14.10
CA ALA A 99 -15.76 2.73 13.15
C ALA A 99 -16.44 1.39 13.45
N TRP A 100 -16.98 0.72 12.44
CA TRP A 100 -17.42 -0.68 12.49
C TRP A 100 -17.24 -1.38 11.14
N LYS A 101 -17.23 -2.71 11.14
CA LYS A 101 -17.15 -3.49 9.89
C LYS A 101 -18.51 -3.54 9.21
N GLY A 102 -18.54 -3.21 7.92
CA GLY A 102 -19.75 -3.22 7.11
C GLY A 102 -20.50 -1.88 7.15
N GLU A 103 -19.79 -0.76 7.28
CA GLU A 103 -20.36 0.57 7.12
C GLU A 103 -20.97 0.76 5.72
N THR A 104 -22.06 1.51 5.64
CA THR A 104 -22.50 2.12 4.38
C THR A 104 -21.64 3.36 4.07
N LEU A 105 -21.62 3.81 2.81
CA LEU A 105 -20.87 5.03 2.44
C LEU A 105 -21.31 6.29 3.23
N PRO A 106 -22.61 6.54 3.48
CA PRO A 106 -23.01 7.65 4.34
C PRO A 106 -22.50 7.51 5.78
N GLU A 107 -22.47 6.29 6.34
CA GLU A 107 -21.95 6.04 7.68
C GLU A 107 -20.44 6.23 7.77
N TYR A 108 -19.70 5.81 6.73
CA TYR A 108 -18.27 6.05 6.59
C TYR A 108 -17.94 7.55 6.66
N TRP A 109 -18.57 8.35 5.80
CA TRP A 109 -18.33 9.80 5.77
C TRP A 109 -18.82 10.50 7.04
N TRP A 110 -19.92 10.04 7.63
CA TRP A 110 -20.34 10.49 8.96
C TRP A 110 -19.27 10.20 10.02
N GLY A 111 -18.67 8.99 10.02
CA GLY A 111 -17.58 8.60 10.92
C GLY A 111 -16.36 9.52 10.78
N THR A 112 -15.98 9.81 9.54
CA THR A 112 -14.90 10.77 9.21
C THR A 112 -15.20 12.17 9.76
N GLU A 113 -16.43 12.67 9.60
CA GLU A 113 -16.84 13.96 10.18
C GLU A 113 -16.80 13.96 11.71
N GLN A 114 -17.31 12.89 12.37
CA GLN A 114 -17.28 12.79 13.83
C GLN A 114 -15.86 12.75 14.37
N MET A 115 -14.96 12.03 13.69
CA MET A 115 -13.54 12.00 14.03
C MET A 115 -12.94 13.41 13.97
N MET A 116 -13.18 14.16 12.89
CA MET A 116 -12.64 15.52 12.69
C MET A 116 -13.25 16.59 13.59
N THR A 117 -14.49 16.39 14.05
CA THR A 117 -15.20 17.35 14.92
C THR A 117 -14.77 17.17 16.37
N VAL A 118 -13.76 17.94 16.79
CA VAL A 118 -13.20 17.90 18.16
C VAL A 118 -14.03 18.80 19.10
N PRO A 119 -14.65 18.27 20.17
CA PRO A 119 -15.42 19.10 21.10
C PRO A 119 -14.56 20.21 21.75
N GLY A 120 -15.02 21.46 21.65
CA GLY A 120 -14.33 22.62 22.22
C GLY A 120 -13.08 23.09 21.46
N ALA A 121 -12.84 22.59 20.25
CA ALA A 121 -11.75 23.04 19.39
C ALA A 121 -12.19 23.09 17.91
N ASP A 122 -11.51 23.93 17.12
CA ASP A 122 -11.73 24.02 15.67
C ASP A 122 -11.04 22.87 14.90
N GLY A 123 -11.14 21.63 15.37
CA GLY A 123 -10.51 20.45 14.78
C GLY A 123 -9.20 20.00 15.44
N CYS A 124 -8.44 19.18 14.72
CA CYS A 124 -7.20 18.57 15.20
C CYS A 124 -5.97 19.47 15.04
N ASP A 125 -4.94 19.20 15.84
CA ASP A 125 -3.62 19.82 15.71
C ASP A 125 -2.78 19.07 14.67
N GLN A 126 -2.91 17.75 14.56
CA GLN A 126 -2.27 16.93 13.52
C GLN A 126 -3.19 15.80 13.06
N LEU A 127 -3.01 15.37 11.81
CA LEU A 127 -3.76 14.29 11.18
C LEU A 127 -2.85 13.11 10.84
N VAL A 128 -3.36 11.90 11.02
CA VAL A 128 -2.81 10.66 10.47
C VAL A 128 -3.81 10.14 9.46
N ASP A 129 -3.42 9.96 8.20
CA ASP A 129 -4.35 9.64 7.11
C ASP A 129 -3.83 8.45 6.29
N ASP A 130 -4.77 7.70 5.70
CA ASP A 130 -4.51 6.57 4.83
C ASP A 130 -5.50 6.58 3.67
N GLY A 131 -4.96 6.88 2.48
CA GLY A 131 -5.73 7.09 1.26
C GLY A 131 -6.11 8.55 1.04
N GLY A 132 -5.98 9.41 2.06
CA GLY A 132 -6.15 10.85 1.95
C GLY A 132 -7.60 11.34 2.03
N ASP A 133 -8.55 10.53 2.50
CA ASP A 133 -9.97 10.89 2.51
C ASP A 133 -10.29 11.97 3.54
N ALA A 134 -9.72 11.89 4.75
CA ALA A 134 -9.89 12.94 5.76
C ALA A 134 -9.26 14.25 5.28
N THR A 135 -8.08 14.17 4.66
CA THR A 135 -7.43 15.32 4.05
C THR A 135 -8.29 15.94 2.96
N ILE A 136 -8.84 15.13 2.04
CA ILE A 136 -9.73 15.61 0.96
C ILE A 136 -10.97 16.28 1.52
N LEU A 137 -11.58 15.72 2.57
CA LEU A 137 -12.77 16.32 3.15
C LEU A 137 -12.51 17.71 3.73
N ILE A 138 -11.35 17.94 4.37
CA ILE A 138 -10.94 19.28 4.81
C ILE A 138 -10.77 20.23 3.62
N HIS A 139 -10.09 19.78 2.56
CA HIS A 139 -9.82 20.62 1.38
C HIS A 139 -11.11 20.97 0.63
N LYS A 140 -11.97 19.98 0.39
CA LYS A 140 -13.27 20.18 -0.27
C LYS A 140 -14.23 20.97 0.58
N GLY A 141 -14.28 20.71 1.89
CA GLY A 141 -15.07 21.48 2.82
C GLY A 141 -14.72 22.96 2.75
N LYS A 142 -13.43 23.31 2.83
CA LYS A 142 -12.97 24.70 2.67
C LYS A 142 -13.33 25.27 1.28
N GLU A 143 -13.11 24.51 0.21
CA GLU A 143 -13.45 24.95 -1.16
C GLU A 143 -14.94 25.32 -1.28
N PHE A 144 -15.84 24.50 -0.73
CA PHE A 144 -17.28 24.75 -0.78
C PHE A 144 -17.74 25.83 0.21
N GLU A 145 -17.09 25.99 1.36
CA GLU A 145 -17.30 27.14 2.25
C GLU A 145 -16.92 28.46 1.57
N ASP A 146 -15.79 28.51 0.87
CA ASP A 146 -15.36 29.69 0.13
C ASP A 146 -16.33 30.05 -1.01
N LYS A 147 -16.85 29.03 -1.73
CA LYS A 147 -17.91 29.22 -2.74
C LYS A 147 -19.19 29.76 -2.12
N TYR A 148 -19.66 29.13 -1.04
CA TYR A 148 -20.85 29.57 -0.32
C TYR A 148 -20.71 31.00 0.21
N ALA A 149 -19.53 31.38 0.73
CA ALA A 149 -19.25 32.74 1.19
C ALA A 149 -19.29 33.77 0.03
N LYS A 150 -18.93 33.35 -1.18
CA LYS A 150 -18.89 34.21 -2.37
C LYS A 150 -20.25 34.44 -2.99
N ASP A 151 -21.07 33.40 -3.15
CA ASP A 151 -22.31 33.47 -3.93
C ASP A 151 -23.52 32.74 -3.30
N GLY A 152 -23.36 32.16 -2.11
CA GLY A 152 -24.42 31.42 -1.42
C GLY A 152 -24.69 30.02 -1.99
N SER A 153 -23.91 29.54 -2.96
CA SER A 153 -24.08 28.21 -3.55
C SER A 153 -23.71 27.10 -2.56
N LEU A 154 -24.58 26.09 -2.47
CA LEU A 154 -24.31 24.86 -1.74
C LEU A 154 -23.86 23.76 -2.71
N PRO A 155 -23.04 22.80 -2.26
CA PRO A 155 -22.70 21.63 -3.08
C PRO A 155 -23.96 20.86 -3.49
N ASP A 156 -23.98 20.38 -4.74
CA ASP A 156 -25.08 19.60 -5.29
C ASP A 156 -24.67 18.13 -5.48
N PRO A 157 -25.18 17.19 -4.67
CA PRO A 157 -24.92 15.76 -4.84
C PRO A 157 -25.34 15.21 -6.21
N ALA A 158 -26.26 15.86 -6.94
CA ALA A 158 -26.64 15.43 -8.29
C ALA A 158 -25.58 15.77 -9.36
N SER A 159 -24.55 16.56 -9.03
CA SER A 159 -23.50 16.99 -9.96
C SER A 159 -22.48 15.91 -10.33
N THR A 160 -22.55 14.73 -9.71
CA THR A 160 -21.64 13.60 -9.93
C THR A 160 -22.42 12.30 -10.02
N ASN A 161 -21.89 11.32 -10.75
CA ASN A 161 -22.40 9.94 -10.73
C ASN A 161 -21.66 9.05 -9.72
N ASN A 162 -20.49 9.47 -9.22
CA ASN A 162 -19.72 8.70 -8.24
C ASN A 162 -20.45 8.67 -6.89
N ALA A 163 -20.90 7.48 -6.47
CA ALA A 163 -21.71 7.29 -5.25
C ALA A 163 -21.02 7.79 -3.97
N GLU A 164 -19.70 7.63 -3.87
CA GLU A 164 -18.93 8.07 -2.72
C GLU A 164 -18.80 9.60 -2.67
N PHE A 165 -18.57 10.24 -3.82
CA PHE A 165 -18.51 11.70 -3.92
C PHE A 165 -19.89 12.35 -3.68
N LYS A 166 -21.00 11.67 -4.03
CA LYS A 166 -22.35 12.12 -3.63
C LYS A 166 -22.48 12.23 -2.12
N CYS A 167 -21.93 11.28 -1.37
CA CYS A 167 -21.95 11.30 0.10
C CYS A 167 -21.16 12.48 0.66
N ILE A 168 -19.97 12.79 0.11
CA ILE A 168 -19.19 13.99 0.48
C ILE A 168 -19.99 15.26 0.22
N LEU A 169 -20.55 15.41 -0.99
CA LEU A 169 -21.29 16.62 -1.36
C LEU A 169 -22.55 16.79 -0.49
N GLN A 170 -23.25 15.70 -0.16
CA GLN A 170 -24.41 15.74 0.72
C GLN A 170 -24.00 16.14 2.14
N LEU A 171 -22.93 15.55 2.68
CA LEU A 171 -22.38 15.90 4.00
C LEU A 171 -22.01 17.39 4.08
N LEU A 172 -21.32 17.92 3.06
CA LEU A 172 -20.95 19.34 3.02
C LEU A 172 -22.17 20.25 2.86
N LYS A 173 -23.17 19.84 2.06
CA LYS A 173 -24.44 20.56 1.88
C LYS A 173 -25.17 20.72 3.20
N ASP A 174 -25.14 19.70 4.05
CA ASP A 174 -25.78 19.71 5.36
C ASP A 174 -24.93 20.44 6.42
N SER A 175 -23.60 20.36 6.33
CA SER A 175 -22.67 20.98 7.28
C SER A 175 -22.59 22.51 7.14
N ILE A 176 -22.52 23.05 5.91
CA ILE A 176 -22.26 24.48 5.67
C ILE A 176 -23.33 25.40 6.28
N PRO A 177 -24.64 25.10 6.21
CA PRO A 177 -25.67 25.92 6.85
C PRO A 177 -25.58 25.96 8.39
N LEU A 178 -25.04 24.90 9.00
CA LEU A 178 -24.88 24.80 10.47
C LEU A 178 -23.65 25.58 10.95
N ASP A 179 -22.56 25.50 10.21
CA ASP A 179 -21.34 26.26 10.47
C ASP A 179 -20.61 26.56 9.15
N LYS A 180 -20.67 27.83 8.75
CA LYS A 180 -20.20 28.31 7.44
C LYS A 180 -18.67 28.32 7.30
N THR A 181 -17.93 28.09 8.38
CA THR A 181 -16.46 28.20 8.37
C THR A 181 -15.78 27.04 9.10
N LYS A 182 -16.50 25.95 9.37
CA LYS A 182 -16.03 24.75 10.08
C LYS A 182 -14.71 24.24 9.49
N TYR A 183 -14.69 23.94 8.20
CA TYR A 183 -13.55 23.35 7.50
C TYR A 183 -12.43 24.37 7.29
N SER A 184 -12.77 25.64 7.09
CA SER A 184 -11.79 26.74 7.01
C SER A 184 -11.01 26.89 8.31
N ARG A 185 -11.68 26.81 9.47
CA ARG A 185 -11.00 26.83 10.78
C ARG A 185 -10.21 25.55 11.04
N MET A 186 -10.72 24.38 10.64
CA MET A 186 -9.98 23.11 10.69
C MET A 186 -8.68 23.15 9.88
N ALA A 187 -8.73 23.64 8.65
CA ALA A 187 -7.57 23.78 7.78
C ALA A 187 -6.50 24.70 8.38
N LEU A 188 -6.91 25.82 9.00
CA LEU A 188 -6.00 26.75 9.66
C LEU A 188 -5.38 26.16 10.94
N ARG A 189 -6.15 25.34 11.67
CA ARG A 189 -5.71 24.72 12.91
C ARG A 189 -4.67 23.62 12.66
N CYS A 190 -4.92 22.75 11.68
CA CYS A 190 -4.08 21.60 11.37
C CYS A 190 -2.62 22.00 11.07
N LYS A 191 -1.67 21.37 11.75
CA LYS A 191 -0.22 21.63 11.64
C LYS A 191 0.51 20.64 10.74
N GLY A 192 -0.23 19.67 10.21
CA GLY A 192 0.22 18.78 9.16
C GLY A 192 -0.47 17.42 9.21
N VAL A 193 -0.26 16.66 8.14
CA VAL A 193 -0.74 15.28 7.99
C VAL A 193 0.43 14.33 7.76
N SER A 194 0.37 13.12 8.28
CA SER A 194 1.24 12.02 7.86
C SER A 194 0.43 10.96 7.12
N GLU A 195 0.82 10.66 5.89
CA GLU A 195 0.05 9.84 4.96
C GLU A 195 0.68 8.47 4.72
N GLU A 196 -0.11 7.43 4.96
CA GLU A 196 0.32 6.04 5.01
C GLU A 196 0.52 5.39 3.63
N THR A 197 -0.33 5.69 2.65
CA THR A 197 -0.37 4.89 1.41
C THR A 197 -0.04 5.65 0.14
N THR A 198 0.37 4.88 -0.87
CA THR A 198 0.83 5.38 -2.17
C THR A 198 -0.20 6.30 -2.83
N THR A 199 -1.49 5.99 -2.70
CA THR A 199 -2.54 6.77 -3.34
C THR A 199 -2.86 8.08 -2.61
N GLY A 200 -2.88 8.07 -1.28
CA GLY A 200 -3.01 9.31 -0.52
C GLY A 200 -1.84 10.26 -0.81
N VAL A 201 -0.61 9.73 -0.91
CA VAL A 201 0.57 10.50 -1.32
C VAL A 201 0.41 11.09 -2.73
N LEU A 202 -0.18 10.35 -3.66
CA LEU A 202 -0.45 10.85 -5.02
C LEU A 202 -1.42 12.03 -4.99
N ARG A 203 -2.47 11.97 -4.16
CA ARG A 203 -3.42 13.08 -3.94
C ARG A 203 -2.72 14.30 -3.33
N LEU A 204 -1.91 14.09 -2.30
CA LEU A 204 -1.14 15.17 -1.64
C LEU A 204 -0.18 15.86 -2.62
N ARG A 205 0.58 15.09 -3.40
CA ARG A 205 1.50 15.64 -4.41
C ARG A 205 0.76 16.42 -5.48
N ALA A 206 -0.40 15.93 -5.92
CA ALA A 206 -1.22 16.64 -6.91
C ALA A 206 -1.71 17.99 -6.37
N MET A 207 -2.13 18.07 -5.11
CA MET A 207 -2.52 19.33 -4.46
C MET A 207 -1.32 20.26 -4.26
N ALA A 208 -0.16 19.74 -3.82
CA ALA A 208 1.05 20.53 -3.61
C ALA A 208 1.54 21.19 -4.91
N VAL A 209 1.59 20.44 -6.02
CA VAL A 209 1.98 20.96 -7.35
C VAL A 209 1.07 22.09 -7.82
N LYS A 210 -0.22 22.03 -7.48
CA LYS A 210 -1.20 23.08 -7.81
C LYS A 210 -1.20 24.26 -6.82
N GLY A 211 -0.46 24.17 -5.73
CA GLY A 211 -0.52 25.14 -4.63
C GLY A 211 -1.83 25.10 -3.84
N GLU A 212 -2.56 23.98 -3.92
CA GLU A 212 -3.87 23.77 -3.27
C GLU A 212 -3.74 23.11 -1.88
N LEU A 213 -2.57 22.54 -1.57
CA LEU A 213 -2.34 21.88 -0.28
C LEU A 213 -2.42 22.89 0.88
N LEU A 214 -3.25 22.60 1.89
CA LEU A 214 -3.59 23.55 2.96
C LEU A 214 -2.63 23.52 4.16
N PHE A 215 -1.90 22.43 4.36
CA PHE A 215 -0.95 22.22 5.45
C PHE A 215 0.17 21.25 5.03
N PRO A 216 1.35 21.25 5.70
CA PRO A 216 2.45 20.34 5.36
C PRO A 216 2.04 18.87 5.46
N ALA A 217 2.61 18.04 4.61
CA ALA A 217 2.37 16.59 4.64
C ALA A 217 3.69 15.81 4.72
N ILE A 218 3.73 14.77 5.55
CA ILE A 218 4.82 13.78 5.53
C ILE A 218 4.33 12.53 4.81
N ASN A 219 5.04 12.16 3.76
CA ASN A 219 4.85 10.91 3.04
C ASN A 219 5.54 9.78 3.81
N VAL A 220 4.75 9.05 4.60
CA VAL A 220 5.23 7.88 5.35
C VAL A 220 5.38 6.68 4.42
N ASN A 221 4.53 6.57 3.39
CA ASN A 221 4.57 5.47 2.42
C ASN A 221 5.98 5.24 1.83
N ASP A 222 6.65 6.32 1.40
CA ASP A 222 7.94 6.25 0.69
C ASP A 222 9.15 6.09 1.66
N CYS A 223 8.92 5.99 2.98
CA CYS A 223 9.97 5.50 3.89
C CYS A 223 10.34 4.06 3.48
N VAL A 224 11.63 3.71 3.52
CA VAL A 224 12.08 2.40 3.04
C VAL A 224 11.56 1.29 3.94
N THR A 225 11.54 1.49 5.26
CA THR A 225 10.94 0.57 6.24
C THR A 225 9.41 0.50 6.18
N LYS A 226 8.77 1.33 5.37
CA LYS A 226 7.34 1.22 5.01
C LYS A 226 7.21 0.52 3.66
N SER A 227 7.46 1.24 2.55
CA SER A 227 7.26 0.74 1.18
C SER A 227 7.89 -0.62 0.88
N LYS A 228 9.10 -0.90 1.38
CA LYS A 228 9.81 -2.15 1.09
C LYS A 228 9.53 -3.27 2.09
N PHE A 229 8.73 -3.01 3.12
CA PHE A 229 8.37 -4.00 4.12
C PHE A 229 6.87 -4.24 4.15
N ASP A 230 6.09 -3.22 4.46
CA ASP A 230 4.63 -3.26 4.50
C ASP A 230 4.05 -3.69 3.15
N ASN A 231 4.25 -2.88 2.12
CA ASN A 231 3.63 -3.12 0.82
C ASN A 231 4.11 -4.45 0.20
N VAL A 232 5.31 -4.92 0.54
CA VAL A 232 5.87 -6.17 0.00
C VAL A 232 5.52 -7.37 0.87
N TYR A 233 6.03 -7.42 2.10
CA TYR A 233 5.89 -8.58 2.99
C TYR A 233 4.52 -8.62 3.68
N GLY A 234 3.91 -7.47 3.96
CA GLY A 234 2.54 -7.40 4.44
C GLY A 234 1.57 -8.00 3.43
N CYS A 235 1.62 -7.55 2.17
CA CYS A 235 0.79 -8.12 1.11
C CYS A 235 1.14 -9.58 0.81
N ARG A 236 2.42 -9.97 0.94
CA ARG A 236 2.84 -11.37 0.82
C ARG A 236 2.17 -12.27 1.86
N HIS A 237 1.93 -11.75 3.06
CA HIS A 237 1.20 -12.46 4.11
C HIS A 237 -0.32 -12.41 3.87
N SER A 238 -0.86 -11.22 3.65
CA SER A 238 -2.30 -10.98 3.79
C SER A 238 -3.13 -11.29 2.55
N LEU A 239 -2.52 -11.28 1.34
CA LEU A 239 -3.23 -11.68 0.13
C LEU A 239 -3.71 -13.15 0.21
N PRO A 240 -2.83 -14.16 0.41
CA PRO A 240 -3.27 -15.55 0.47
C PRO A 240 -4.23 -15.78 1.64
N ASP A 241 -4.00 -15.16 2.81
CA ASP A 241 -4.92 -15.23 3.96
C ASP A 241 -6.34 -14.81 3.57
N SER A 242 -6.47 -13.68 2.86
CA SER A 242 -7.77 -13.22 2.35
C SER A 242 -8.43 -14.18 1.38
N ILE A 243 -7.67 -14.84 0.52
CA ILE A 243 -8.19 -15.78 -0.49
C ILE A 243 -8.70 -17.02 0.23
N MET A 244 -7.91 -17.55 1.16
CA MET A 244 -8.23 -18.73 1.94
C MET A 244 -9.48 -18.50 2.78
N ARG A 245 -9.52 -17.46 3.63
CA ARG A 245 -10.71 -17.18 4.46
C ARG A 245 -11.97 -16.90 3.65
N ALA A 246 -11.85 -16.23 2.51
CA ALA A 246 -13.01 -15.88 1.69
C ALA A 246 -13.58 -17.08 0.92
N THR A 247 -12.74 -17.98 0.42
CA THR A 247 -13.17 -18.93 -0.63
C THR A 247 -12.74 -20.37 -0.38
N ASP A 248 -11.81 -20.61 0.55
CA ASP A 248 -11.20 -21.92 0.82
C ASP A 248 -10.61 -22.59 -0.44
N VAL A 249 -10.38 -21.82 -1.51
CA VAL A 249 -9.88 -22.34 -2.78
C VAL A 249 -8.44 -22.82 -2.61
N MET A 250 -8.15 -24.00 -3.15
CA MET A 250 -6.76 -24.44 -3.27
C MET A 250 -6.03 -23.54 -4.28
N ILE A 251 -5.06 -22.74 -3.82
CA ILE A 251 -4.24 -21.86 -4.66
C ILE A 251 -3.26 -22.68 -5.54
N GLY A 252 -2.75 -23.79 -5.02
CA GLY A 252 -1.83 -24.68 -5.74
C GLY A 252 -2.40 -25.14 -7.09
N GLY A 253 -1.58 -25.05 -8.14
CA GLY A 253 -1.93 -25.44 -9.51
C GLY A 253 -2.80 -24.44 -10.27
N LYS A 254 -3.36 -23.42 -9.60
CA LYS A 254 -4.21 -22.41 -10.23
C LYS A 254 -3.40 -21.40 -11.02
N ARG A 255 -4.05 -20.78 -12.01
CA ARG A 255 -3.48 -19.66 -12.79
C ARG A 255 -3.95 -18.36 -12.17
N ALA A 256 -3.00 -17.50 -11.79
CA ALA A 256 -3.30 -16.30 -11.02
C ALA A 256 -2.51 -15.08 -11.53
N PRO A 257 -3.08 -14.25 -12.41
CA PRO A 257 -2.47 -13.00 -12.81
C PRO A 257 -2.49 -11.99 -11.66
N VAL A 258 -1.37 -11.29 -11.50
CA VAL A 258 -1.26 -10.10 -10.68
C VAL A 258 -1.11 -8.89 -11.60
N CYS A 259 -2.05 -7.98 -11.54
CA CYS A 259 -2.05 -6.77 -12.33
C CYS A 259 -1.31 -5.66 -11.60
N GLY A 260 -0.17 -5.24 -12.15
CA GLY A 260 0.80 -4.36 -11.49
C GLY A 260 1.85 -5.15 -10.73
N TYR A 261 3.11 -4.76 -10.91
CA TYR A 261 4.29 -5.38 -10.30
C TYR A 261 5.16 -4.33 -9.59
N GLY A 262 4.50 -3.35 -8.97
CA GLY A 262 5.08 -2.49 -7.93
C GLY A 262 5.38 -3.26 -6.64
N ASP A 263 5.49 -2.56 -5.51
CA ASP A 263 5.82 -3.21 -4.24
C ASP A 263 4.72 -4.20 -3.77
N VAL A 264 3.44 -3.80 -3.86
CA VAL A 264 2.28 -4.66 -3.60
C VAL A 264 2.25 -5.86 -4.55
N GLY A 265 2.37 -5.60 -5.85
CA GLY A 265 2.36 -6.64 -6.88
C GLY A 265 3.46 -7.69 -6.69
N LYS A 266 4.68 -7.25 -6.34
CA LYS A 266 5.79 -8.15 -5.98
C LYS A 266 5.42 -9.03 -4.78
N GLY A 267 4.92 -8.43 -3.69
CA GLY A 267 4.45 -9.17 -2.52
C GLY A 267 3.44 -10.26 -2.87
N CYS A 268 2.41 -9.88 -3.64
CA CYS A 268 1.33 -10.73 -4.11
C CYS A 268 1.83 -11.89 -4.99
N ALA A 269 2.67 -11.59 -5.99
CA ALA A 269 3.19 -12.57 -6.92
C ALA A 269 4.05 -13.64 -6.23
N PHE A 270 4.90 -13.23 -5.28
CA PHE A 270 5.70 -14.17 -4.51
C PHE A 270 4.86 -15.02 -3.55
N ALA A 271 3.78 -14.47 -2.97
CA ALA A 271 2.87 -15.24 -2.13
C ALA A 271 2.14 -16.34 -2.91
N LEU A 272 1.58 -15.97 -4.06
CA LEU A 272 0.86 -16.90 -4.94
C LEU A 272 1.81 -17.98 -5.48
N ARG A 273 3.02 -17.62 -5.91
CA ARG A 273 4.06 -18.59 -6.29
C ARG A 273 4.43 -19.51 -5.13
N GLY A 274 4.62 -18.96 -3.93
CA GLY A 274 4.93 -19.73 -2.73
C GLY A 274 3.83 -20.73 -2.35
N ALA A 275 2.58 -20.42 -2.69
CA ALA A 275 1.42 -21.31 -2.55
C ALA A 275 1.22 -22.28 -3.75
N GLY A 276 2.16 -22.30 -4.71
CA GLY A 276 2.14 -23.22 -5.86
C GLY A 276 1.28 -22.78 -7.04
N ALA A 277 0.87 -21.51 -7.12
CA ALA A 277 0.15 -20.99 -8.28
C ALA A 277 1.09 -20.75 -9.47
N ARG A 278 0.54 -20.87 -10.68
CA ARG A 278 1.13 -20.40 -11.93
C ARG A 278 0.82 -18.92 -12.09
N VAL A 279 1.72 -18.08 -11.61
CA VAL A 279 1.54 -16.63 -11.57
C VAL A 279 1.92 -16.00 -12.91
N LEU A 280 1.05 -15.12 -13.39
CA LEU A 280 1.29 -14.25 -14.55
C LEU A 280 1.29 -12.79 -14.09
N ILE A 281 1.93 -11.90 -14.83
CA ILE A 281 2.02 -10.48 -14.50
C ILE A 281 1.47 -9.66 -15.66
N THR A 282 0.63 -8.66 -15.38
CA THR A 282 0.33 -7.60 -16.35
C THR A 282 1.00 -6.32 -15.89
N GLU A 283 1.75 -5.63 -16.76
CA GLU A 283 2.49 -4.42 -16.41
C GLU A 283 2.53 -3.42 -17.56
N ILE A 284 2.52 -2.14 -17.18
CA ILE A 284 2.69 -1.00 -18.08
C ILE A 284 4.11 -0.43 -18.00
N ASP A 285 4.81 -0.62 -16.87
CA ASP A 285 6.18 -0.13 -16.69
C ASP A 285 7.17 -1.21 -17.18
N PRO A 286 7.98 -0.92 -18.23
CA PRO A 286 8.93 -1.89 -18.77
C PRO A 286 10.01 -2.31 -17.77
N ILE A 287 10.35 -1.48 -16.78
CA ILE A 287 11.30 -1.82 -15.71
C ILE A 287 10.70 -2.89 -14.80
N ASN A 288 9.43 -2.72 -14.40
CA ASN A 288 8.73 -3.71 -13.58
C ASN A 288 8.44 -4.99 -14.34
N ALA A 289 8.02 -4.89 -15.61
CA ALA A 289 7.84 -6.05 -16.48
C ALA A 289 9.15 -6.83 -16.63
N LEU A 290 10.28 -6.16 -16.87
CA LEU A 290 11.58 -6.81 -16.95
C LEU A 290 11.96 -7.49 -15.63
N GLN A 291 11.69 -6.86 -14.47
CA GLN A 291 11.89 -7.50 -13.17
C GLN A 291 11.03 -8.76 -13.00
N ALA A 292 9.76 -8.72 -13.41
CA ALA A 292 8.88 -9.89 -13.37
C ALA A 292 9.46 -11.04 -14.22
N CYS A 293 9.93 -10.74 -15.44
CA CYS A 293 10.60 -11.71 -16.31
C CYS A 293 11.87 -12.28 -15.67
N MET A 294 12.71 -11.45 -15.04
CA MET A 294 13.95 -11.88 -14.38
C MET A 294 13.69 -12.76 -13.16
N GLU A 295 12.54 -12.57 -12.50
CA GLU A 295 12.07 -13.46 -11.42
C GLU A 295 11.41 -14.74 -11.96
N GLY A 296 11.30 -14.92 -13.27
CA GLY A 296 10.69 -16.10 -13.90
C GLY A 296 9.15 -16.07 -13.98
N PHE A 297 8.53 -14.89 -13.84
CA PHE A 297 7.10 -14.73 -14.12
C PHE A 297 6.88 -14.45 -15.61
N GLN A 298 5.81 -15.00 -16.17
CA GLN A 298 5.37 -14.65 -17.52
C GLN A 298 4.64 -13.30 -17.48
N VAL A 299 5.10 -12.34 -18.28
CA VAL A 299 4.39 -11.07 -18.50
C VAL A 299 3.43 -11.22 -19.67
N VAL A 300 2.16 -10.86 -19.47
CA VAL A 300 1.05 -11.01 -20.42
C VAL A 300 0.16 -9.77 -20.40
N THR A 301 -0.73 -9.65 -21.39
CA THR A 301 -1.88 -8.75 -21.29
C THR A 301 -3.06 -9.45 -20.59
N MET A 302 -4.04 -8.69 -20.11
CA MET A 302 -5.26 -9.26 -19.53
C MET A 302 -6.02 -10.07 -20.60
N GLU A 303 -6.08 -9.53 -21.80
CA GLU A 303 -6.77 -10.07 -22.97
C GLU A 303 -6.21 -11.44 -23.39
N ASP A 304 -4.89 -11.64 -23.27
CA ASP A 304 -4.24 -12.91 -23.63
C ASP A 304 -4.66 -14.08 -22.74
N CYS A 305 -4.99 -13.81 -21.47
CA CYS A 305 -5.12 -14.87 -20.46
C CYS A 305 -6.51 -14.99 -19.82
N VAL A 306 -7.38 -13.98 -19.91
CA VAL A 306 -8.65 -13.87 -19.15
C VAL A 306 -9.53 -15.13 -19.16
N HIS A 307 -9.51 -15.91 -20.24
CA HIS A 307 -10.36 -17.08 -20.44
C HIS A 307 -9.98 -18.32 -19.60
N GLU A 308 -8.75 -18.39 -19.09
CA GLU A 308 -8.16 -19.59 -18.46
C GLU A 308 -7.79 -19.40 -16.99
N ILE A 309 -7.94 -18.18 -16.47
CA ILE A 309 -7.52 -17.78 -15.12
C ILE A 309 -8.52 -18.20 -14.03
N ASP A 310 -7.97 -18.56 -12.86
CA ASP A 310 -8.72 -18.88 -11.65
C ASP A 310 -8.85 -17.69 -10.69
N ILE A 311 -7.77 -16.93 -10.48
CA ILE A 311 -7.68 -15.91 -9.43
C ILE A 311 -7.05 -14.63 -9.98
N PHE A 312 -7.84 -13.58 -10.18
CA PHE A 312 -7.37 -12.26 -10.61
C PHE A 312 -7.06 -11.38 -9.40
N THR A 313 -5.89 -10.76 -9.37
CA THR A 313 -5.50 -9.80 -8.32
C THR A 313 -5.04 -8.48 -8.92
N SER A 314 -5.77 -7.39 -8.69
CA SER A 314 -5.34 -6.04 -9.03
C SER A 314 -4.54 -5.39 -7.89
N ALA A 315 -3.39 -4.83 -8.23
CA ALA A 315 -2.40 -4.25 -7.31
C ALA A 315 -1.71 -3.01 -7.93
N THR A 316 -2.48 -2.21 -8.69
CA THR A 316 -1.93 -1.12 -9.51
C THR A 316 -2.03 0.25 -8.85
N GLY A 317 -3.03 0.48 -8.00
CA GLY A 317 -3.43 1.82 -7.54
C GLY A 317 -3.95 2.72 -8.66
N ASN A 318 -4.47 2.14 -9.75
CA ASN A 318 -4.98 2.82 -10.94
C ASN A 318 -6.50 2.54 -11.11
N PHE A 319 -7.07 2.78 -12.30
CA PHE A 319 -8.51 2.70 -12.56
C PHE A 319 -8.84 1.78 -13.75
N LYS A 320 -9.97 1.04 -13.67
CA LYS A 320 -10.51 0.16 -14.72
C LYS A 320 -9.50 -0.85 -15.28
N ILE A 321 -8.87 -1.61 -14.39
CA ILE A 321 -7.92 -2.68 -14.72
C ILE A 321 -8.67 -3.97 -15.09
N ILE A 322 -9.67 -4.34 -14.28
CA ILE A 322 -10.53 -5.49 -14.53
C ILE A 322 -11.92 -4.97 -14.89
N THR A 323 -12.19 -4.86 -16.19
CA THR A 323 -13.44 -4.30 -16.73
C THR A 323 -14.58 -5.33 -16.76
N LEU A 324 -15.81 -4.85 -16.95
CA LEU A 324 -16.96 -5.72 -17.23
C LEU A 324 -16.70 -6.65 -18.42
N GLU A 325 -16.05 -6.17 -19.49
CA GLU A 325 -15.73 -6.99 -20.66
C GLU A 325 -14.70 -8.08 -20.37
N HIS A 326 -13.78 -7.86 -19.42
CA HIS A 326 -12.91 -8.92 -18.91
C HIS A 326 -13.73 -9.94 -18.12
N MET A 327 -14.59 -9.49 -17.18
CA MET A 327 -15.37 -10.38 -16.32
C MET A 327 -16.35 -11.27 -17.09
N LYS A 328 -16.96 -10.77 -18.17
CA LYS A 328 -17.81 -11.58 -19.07
C LYS A 328 -17.09 -12.74 -19.74
N LYS A 329 -15.76 -12.65 -19.87
CA LYS A 329 -14.88 -13.64 -20.53
C LYS A 329 -14.24 -14.61 -19.55
N MET A 330 -14.36 -14.36 -18.24
CA MET A 330 -13.81 -15.23 -17.21
C MET A 330 -14.56 -16.56 -17.15
N LYS A 331 -13.84 -17.61 -16.76
CA LYS A 331 -14.45 -18.91 -16.49
C LYS A 331 -15.38 -18.85 -15.28
N ASN A 332 -16.30 -19.79 -15.21
CA ASN A 332 -17.23 -19.88 -14.09
C ASN A 332 -16.48 -20.00 -12.75
N ASN A 333 -16.92 -19.23 -11.77
CA ASN A 333 -16.38 -19.10 -10.41
C ASN A 333 -14.93 -18.58 -10.35
N ALA A 334 -14.45 -17.87 -11.38
CA ALA A 334 -13.20 -17.13 -11.25
C ALA A 334 -13.28 -16.11 -10.11
N ILE A 335 -12.22 -16.00 -9.32
CA ILE A 335 -12.14 -15.12 -8.16
C ILE A 335 -11.50 -13.80 -8.58
N VAL A 336 -12.14 -12.68 -8.24
CA VAL A 336 -11.69 -11.33 -8.60
C VAL A 336 -11.38 -10.55 -7.33
N CYS A 337 -10.17 -10.01 -7.26
CA CYS A 337 -9.60 -9.44 -6.05
C CYS A 337 -8.98 -8.08 -6.35
N ASN A 338 -9.22 -7.09 -5.48
CA ASN A 338 -8.45 -5.85 -5.44
C ASN A 338 -7.71 -5.74 -4.11
N ILE A 339 -6.39 -5.58 -4.18
CA ILE A 339 -5.55 -5.30 -3.01
C ILE A 339 -4.79 -3.97 -3.15
N GLY A 340 -5.07 -3.21 -4.21
CA GLY A 340 -4.45 -1.93 -4.47
C GLY A 340 -5.18 -0.79 -3.78
N HIS A 341 -6.15 -0.15 -4.45
CA HIS A 341 -6.84 1.01 -3.88
C HIS A 341 -8.31 1.14 -4.29
N PHE A 342 -9.12 1.75 -3.42
CA PHE A 342 -10.57 1.96 -3.57
C PHE A 342 -11.32 0.72 -4.08
N ASP A 343 -12.40 0.93 -4.82
CA ASP A 343 -13.27 -0.06 -5.47
C ASP A 343 -13.21 0.03 -7.00
N ASN A 344 -12.23 0.74 -7.56
CA ASN A 344 -12.26 1.20 -8.95
C ASN A 344 -11.13 0.63 -9.84
N GLU A 345 -10.26 -0.21 -9.30
CA GLU A 345 -9.40 -1.08 -10.12
C GLU A 345 -10.25 -2.16 -10.81
N ILE A 346 -11.32 -2.60 -10.16
CA ILE A 346 -12.36 -3.47 -10.73
C ILE A 346 -13.53 -2.56 -11.13
N ASP A 347 -14.13 -2.82 -12.28
CA ASP A 347 -15.26 -2.05 -12.78
C ASP A 347 -16.57 -2.48 -12.10
N MET A 348 -16.68 -2.17 -10.81
CA MET A 348 -17.80 -2.57 -9.95
C MET A 348 -19.11 -1.91 -10.38
N GLU A 349 -19.07 -0.64 -10.77
CA GLU A 349 -20.25 0.12 -11.20
C GLU A 349 -20.91 -0.54 -12.42
N ASP A 350 -20.14 -0.81 -13.47
CA ASP A 350 -20.65 -1.45 -14.69
C ASP A 350 -21.07 -2.90 -14.44
N LEU A 351 -20.44 -3.59 -13.48
CA LEU A 351 -20.80 -4.96 -13.08
C LEU A 351 -22.15 -5.01 -12.35
N GLU A 352 -22.34 -4.13 -11.36
CA GLU A 352 -23.56 -4.06 -10.55
C GLU A 352 -24.77 -3.59 -11.37
N GLN A 353 -24.55 -2.71 -12.35
CA GLN A 353 -25.60 -2.20 -13.24
C GLN A 353 -25.88 -3.09 -14.46
N PHE A 354 -25.16 -4.21 -14.60
CA PHE A 354 -25.30 -5.05 -15.79
C PHE A 354 -26.71 -5.66 -15.92
N PRO A 355 -27.40 -5.51 -17.07
CA PRO A 355 -28.76 -6.00 -17.24
C PRO A 355 -28.88 -7.52 -17.05
N GLY A 356 -29.78 -7.93 -16.15
CA GLY A 356 -30.01 -9.34 -15.83
C GLY A 356 -28.95 -9.98 -14.93
N MET A 357 -28.06 -9.17 -14.33
CA MET A 357 -27.13 -9.64 -13.29
C MET A 357 -27.89 -10.14 -12.07
N THR A 358 -27.53 -11.31 -11.57
CA THR A 358 -27.98 -11.82 -10.27
C THR A 358 -26.80 -11.84 -9.31
N VAL A 359 -26.95 -11.24 -8.13
CA VAL A 359 -25.91 -11.22 -7.09
C VAL A 359 -26.30 -12.19 -5.98
N GLU A 360 -25.51 -13.23 -5.82
CA GLU A 360 -25.64 -14.23 -4.76
C GLU A 360 -24.61 -13.91 -3.65
N ASN A 361 -25.06 -13.38 -2.51
CA ASN A 361 -24.19 -13.24 -1.35
C ASN A 361 -23.93 -14.62 -0.73
N ILE A 362 -22.68 -15.07 -0.74
CA ILE A 362 -22.29 -16.36 -0.16
C ILE A 362 -22.09 -16.21 1.35
N LYS A 363 -21.36 -15.16 1.74
CA LYS A 363 -21.11 -14.74 3.12
C LYS A 363 -20.65 -13.27 3.12
N PRO A 364 -20.48 -12.61 4.28
CA PRO A 364 -19.99 -11.25 4.31
C PRO A 364 -18.72 -11.06 3.47
N GLN A 365 -18.72 -10.04 2.60
CA GLN A 365 -17.63 -9.69 1.68
C GLN A 365 -17.32 -10.75 0.60
N VAL A 366 -18.19 -11.73 0.36
CA VAL A 366 -18.03 -12.71 -0.72
C VAL A 366 -19.32 -12.81 -1.51
N ASP A 367 -19.29 -12.25 -2.71
CA ASP A 367 -20.44 -12.12 -3.60
C ASP A 367 -20.16 -12.83 -4.92
N ARG A 368 -21.12 -13.62 -5.38
CA ARG A 368 -21.07 -14.25 -6.70
C ARG A 368 -22.00 -13.50 -7.65
N PHE A 369 -21.40 -12.87 -8.64
CA PHE A 369 -22.09 -12.16 -9.72
C PHE A 369 -22.34 -13.12 -10.87
N VAL A 370 -23.61 -13.44 -11.12
CA VAL A 370 -24.06 -14.42 -12.12
C VAL A 370 -24.59 -13.69 -13.36
N PHE A 371 -23.90 -13.87 -14.48
CA PHE A 371 -24.33 -13.34 -15.76
C PHE A 371 -25.57 -14.09 -16.27
N PRO A 372 -26.40 -13.49 -17.15
CA PRO A 372 -27.59 -14.13 -17.72
C PRO A 372 -27.32 -15.46 -18.44
N LYS A 373 -26.08 -15.70 -18.89
CA LYS A 373 -25.65 -16.96 -19.51
C LYS A 373 -25.39 -18.09 -18.49
N GLY A 374 -25.46 -17.81 -17.19
CA GLY A 374 -25.32 -18.76 -16.08
C GLY A 374 -23.91 -18.86 -15.49
N ASN A 375 -22.86 -18.43 -16.20
CA ASN A 375 -21.52 -18.33 -15.63
C ASN A 375 -21.47 -17.14 -14.64
N GLY A 376 -20.70 -17.29 -13.56
CA GLY A 376 -20.51 -16.23 -12.58
C GLY A 376 -19.06 -16.03 -12.17
N VAL A 377 -18.78 -14.87 -11.58
CA VAL A 377 -17.49 -14.51 -10.98
C VAL A 377 -17.67 -14.24 -9.49
N ILE A 378 -16.68 -14.59 -8.68
CA ILE A 378 -16.68 -14.35 -7.23
C ILE A 378 -15.90 -13.07 -6.97
N VAL A 379 -16.61 -12.01 -6.65
CA VAL A 379 -16.01 -10.73 -6.28
C VAL A 379 -15.90 -10.65 -4.75
N ARG A 380 -14.74 -10.19 -4.29
CA ARG A 380 -14.43 -10.10 -2.87
C ARG A 380 -14.46 -8.65 -2.40
N ALA A 381 -15.01 -8.45 -1.20
CA ALA A 381 -15.14 -7.15 -0.52
C ALA A 381 -15.72 -6.03 -1.41
N SER A 382 -16.68 -6.36 -2.29
CA SER A 382 -17.27 -5.42 -3.25
C SER A 382 -16.23 -4.61 -4.04
N GLY A 383 -15.13 -5.27 -4.43
CA GLY A 383 -14.04 -4.64 -5.18
C GLY A 383 -13.08 -3.79 -4.34
N ARG A 384 -13.29 -3.67 -3.02
CA ARG A 384 -12.40 -2.98 -2.08
C ARG A 384 -11.25 -3.89 -1.61
N LEU A 385 -10.35 -3.34 -0.80
CA LEU A 385 -9.14 -4.01 -0.29
C LEU A 385 -9.45 -5.37 0.36
N VAL A 386 -9.15 -6.45 -0.36
CA VAL A 386 -9.52 -7.82 0.03
C VAL A 386 -8.81 -8.32 1.28
N ASN A 387 -7.56 -7.92 1.50
CA ASN A 387 -6.78 -8.36 2.66
C ASN A 387 -7.37 -7.88 3.99
N LEU A 388 -7.92 -6.67 4.02
CA LEU A 388 -8.59 -6.11 5.18
C LEU A 388 -10.08 -6.46 5.21
N GLY A 389 -10.72 -6.49 4.04
CA GLY A 389 -12.14 -6.81 3.93
C GLY A 389 -12.47 -8.27 4.25
N CYS A 390 -11.67 -9.21 3.76
CA CYS A 390 -11.91 -10.65 3.90
C CYS A 390 -11.03 -11.34 4.96
N ALA A 391 -10.06 -10.63 5.53
CA ALA A 391 -9.20 -11.16 6.59
C ALA A 391 -8.89 -10.05 7.62
N THR A 392 -7.63 -9.91 8.03
CA THR A 392 -7.21 -9.00 9.10
C THR A 392 -6.11 -8.04 8.66
N GLY A 393 -5.90 -7.88 7.35
CA GLY A 393 -4.84 -7.03 6.81
C GLY A 393 -3.44 -7.57 7.11
N HIS A 394 -2.48 -6.66 7.22
CA HIS A 394 -1.08 -6.99 7.46
C HIS A 394 -0.83 -7.40 8.93
N PRO A 395 0.12 -8.31 9.20
CA PRO A 395 0.41 -8.77 10.55
C PRO A 395 1.10 -7.68 11.39
N SER A 396 0.99 -7.79 12.72
CA SER A 396 1.45 -6.78 13.67
C SER A 396 2.93 -6.40 13.50
N PHE A 397 3.82 -7.37 13.27
CA PHE A 397 5.25 -7.11 13.10
C PHE A 397 5.57 -6.18 11.94
N VAL A 398 4.93 -6.36 10.77
CA VAL A 398 5.19 -5.47 9.64
C VAL A 398 4.53 -4.11 9.83
N MET A 399 3.34 -4.07 10.45
CA MET A 399 2.68 -2.80 10.79
C MET A 399 3.43 -2.02 11.86
N SER A 400 4.22 -2.68 12.72
CA SER A 400 5.13 -2.02 13.64
C SER A 400 6.15 -1.15 12.90
N CYS A 401 6.68 -1.61 11.75
CA CYS A 401 7.59 -0.80 10.95
C CYS A 401 6.90 0.47 10.43
N SER A 402 5.72 0.31 9.82
CA SER A 402 4.93 1.42 9.27
C SER A 402 4.50 2.41 10.35
N PHE A 403 3.93 1.91 11.44
CA PHE A 403 3.38 2.75 12.49
C PHE A 403 4.46 3.40 13.37
N THR A 404 5.66 2.81 13.46
CA THR A 404 6.80 3.53 14.05
C THR A 404 7.16 4.74 13.17
N ASN A 405 7.14 4.61 11.84
CA ASN A 405 7.31 5.77 10.94
C ASN A 405 6.18 6.79 11.13
N GLN A 406 4.93 6.38 11.31
CA GLN A 406 3.83 7.30 11.62
C GLN A 406 4.08 8.10 12.92
N VAL A 407 4.49 7.43 14.00
CA VAL A 407 4.83 8.12 15.26
C VAL A 407 5.97 9.11 15.06
N LEU A 408 7.02 8.71 14.34
CA LEU A 408 8.16 9.58 14.04
C LEU A 408 7.76 10.76 13.15
N ALA A 409 6.83 10.58 12.20
CA ALA A 409 6.26 11.64 11.39
C ALA A 409 5.46 12.64 12.22
N GLN A 410 4.63 12.18 13.15
CA GLN A 410 3.90 13.07 14.05
C GLN A 410 4.85 13.87 14.96
N LEU A 411 5.91 13.24 15.48
CA LEU A 411 6.96 13.91 16.26
C LEU A 411 7.74 14.93 15.41
N ASP A 412 8.02 14.62 14.16
CA ASP A 412 8.73 15.51 13.25
C ASP A 412 7.87 16.72 12.83
N LEU A 413 6.58 16.51 12.54
CA LEU A 413 5.61 17.60 12.35
C LEU A 413 5.50 18.48 13.60
N LEU A 414 5.53 17.89 14.80
CA LEU A 414 5.48 18.63 16.06
C LEU A 414 6.73 19.49 16.24
N LYS A 415 7.90 18.91 16.02
CA LYS A 415 9.18 19.61 16.05
C LYS A 415 9.19 20.75 15.03
N ASN A 416 8.70 20.49 13.82
CA ASN A 416 8.57 21.52 12.82
C ASN A 416 7.66 22.66 13.26
N TRP A 417 6.50 22.36 13.83
CA TRP A 417 5.57 23.39 14.28
C TRP A 417 6.12 24.23 15.45
N LYS A 418 6.70 23.59 16.47
CA LYS A 418 7.13 24.26 17.71
C LYS A 418 8.52 24.89 17.61
N GLU A 419 9.42 24.30 16.84
CA GLU A 419 10.84 24.65 16.86
C GLU A 419 11.33 25.15 15.49
N THR A 420 11.36 24.30 14.47
CA THR A 420 12.13 24.61 13.25
C THR A 420 11.42 25.52 12.26
N LYS A 421 10.08 25.41 12.16
CA LYS A 421 9.21 26.18 11.27
C LYS A 421 9.69 26.18 9.80
N ALA A 422 10.22 25.04 9.36
CA ALA A 422 10.84 24.88 8.05
C ALA A 422 9.86 24.40 6.96
N TYR A 423 8.81 23.67 7.34
CA TYR A 423 7.86 23.12 6.38
C TYR A 423 6.89 24.17 5.87
N LYS A 424 6.70 24.14 4.55
CA LYS A 424 5.64 24.81 3.81
C LYS A 424 4.52 23.81 3.54
N ASN A 425 3.49 24.24 2.84
CA ASN A 425 2.42 23.35 2.38
C ASN A 425 2.90 22.52 1.18
N ASP A 426 3.80 21.58 1.45
CA ASP A 426 4.38 20.65 0.49
C ASP A 426 4.52 19.25 1.12
N VAL A 427 4.97 18.27 0.33
CA VAL A 427 5.11 16.86 0.73
C VAL A 427 6.58 16.53 1.04
N TYR A 428 6.84 16.19 2.30
CA TYR A 428 8.17 15.86 2.83
C TYR A 428 8.35 14.36 3.04
N LEU A 429 9.60 13.93 3.18
CA LEU A 429 9.99 12.58 3.59
C LEU A 429 10.69 12.63 4.94
N LEU A 430 10.54 11.58 5.75
CA LEU A 430 11.33 11.43 6.95
C LEU A 430 12.83 11.31 6.60
N PRO A 431 13.72 11.96 7.38
CA PRO A 431 15.15 11.79 7.22
C PRO A 431 15.59 10.32 7.30
N LYS A 432 16.56 9.95 6.46
CA LYS A 432 17.04 8.57 6.33
C LYS A 432 17.53 7.91 7.62
N HIS A 433 18.07 8.67 8.56
CA HIS A 433 18.51 8.14 9.85
C HIS A 433 17.33 7.66 10.72
N LEU A 434 16.13 8.23 10.56
CA LEU A 434 14.93 7.76 11.25
C LEU A 434 14.42 6.46 10.64
N ASP A 435 14.50 6.32 9.32
CA ASP A 435 14.17 5.08 8.63
C ASP A 435 15.12 3.92 9.03
N GLU A 436 16.42 4.20 9.17
CA GLU A 436 17.38 3.24 9.74
C GLU A 436 17.13 2.95 11.22
N LYS A 437 16.74 3.96 12.01
CA LYS A 437 16.31 3.77 13.41
C LYS A 437 15.13 2.81 13.50
N VAL A 438 14.12 2.95 12.64
CA VAL A 438 12.98 2.01 12.60
C VAL A 438 13.49 0.58 12.39
N ALA A 439 14.32 0.34 11.37
CA ALA A 439 14.86 -1.01 11.15
C ALA A 439 15.61 -1.54 12.38
N LEU A 440 16.49 -0.72 12.98
CA LEU A 440 17.26 -1.09 14.18
C LEU A 440 16.37 -1.52 15.36
N LEU A 441 15.22 -0.88 15.55
CA LEU A 441 14.28 -1.22 16.63
C LEU A 441 13.61 -2.59 16.46
N HIS A 442 13.57 -3.15 15.25
CA HIS A 442 12.89 -4.42 14.97
C HIS A 442 13.83 -5.62 14.95
N LEU A 443 15.12 -5.41 14.68
CA LEU A 443 16.11 -6.48 14.48
C LEU A 443 16.32 -7.38 15.72
N PRO A 444 16.35 -6.87 16.97
CA PRO A 444 16.50 -7.72 18.15
C PRO A 444 15.37 -8.74 18.32
N ALA A 445 14.13 -8.38 17.98
CA ALA A 445 12.98 -9.27 18.07
C ALA A 445 13.08 -10.46 17.09
N LEU A 446 13.90 -10.33 16.05
CA LEU A 446 14.19 -11.39 15.07
C LEU A 446 15.49 -12.14 15.36
N GLY A 447 16.17 -11.86 16.48
CA GLY A 447 17.48 -12.43 16.80
C GLY A 447 18.60 -11.98 15.86
N ALA A 448 18.43 -10.85 15.15
CA ALA A 448 19.43 -10.36 14.21
C ALA A 448 20.50 -9.53 14.91
N HIS A 449 21.77 -9.88 14.69
CA HIS A 449 22.94 -9.17 15.22
C HIS A 449 23.66 -8.40 14.11
N LEU A 450 23.78 -7.08 14.26
CA LEU A 450 24.38 -6.23 13.25
C LEU A 450 25.89 -6.14 13.43
N THR A 451 26.63 -6.27 12.33
CA THR A 451 28.03 -5.90 12.27
C THR A 451 28.19 -4.40 12.50
N THR A 452 29.12 -4.02 13.38
CA THR A 452 29.52 -2.62 13.56
C THR A 452 30.74 -2.32 12.70
N LEU A 453 30.69 -1.24 11.92
CA LEU A 453 31.83 -0.80 11.12
C LEU A 453 32.98 -0.36 12.04
N SER A 454 34.21 -0.71 11.70
CA SER A 454 35.38 0.01 12.24
C SER A 454 35.41 1.44 11.67
N GLN A 455 36.13 2.35 12.33
CA GLN A 455 36.31 3.71 11.81
C GLN A 455 36.93 3.69 10.41
N GLU A 456 37.95 2.84 10.20
CA GLU A 456 38.61 2.66 8.89
C GLU A 456 37.64 2.21 7.80
N GLN A 457 36.74 1.25 8.09
CA GLN A 457 35.73 0.81 7.12
C GLN A 457 34.72 1.90 6.79
N ALA A 458 34.30 2.68 7.80
CA ALA A 458 33.36 3.77 7.63
C ALA A 458 33.96 4.88 6.75
N ASP A 459 35.21 5.26 7.00
CA ASP A 459 35.96 6.23 6.21
C ASP A 459 36.17 5.75 4.77
N TYR A 460 36.48 4.46 4.57
CA TYR A 460 36.69 3.86 3.24
C TYR A 460 35.47 3.98 2.32
N ILE A 461 34.25 3.82 2.86
CA ILE A 461 33.01 3.95 2.08
C ILE A 461 32.34 5.33 2.22
N GLY A 462 32.98 6.28 2.91
CA GLY A 462 32.51 7.66 3.07
C GLY A 462 31.22 7.79 3.88
N VAL A 463 31.06 7.01 4.96
CA VAL A 463 29.90 7.07 5.86
C VAL A 463 30.33 7.22 7.32
N LYS A 464 29.40 7.54 8.22
CA LYS A 464 29.65 7.46 9.67
C LYS A 464 29.48 6.02 10.15
N VAL A 465 30.17 5.66 11.23
CA VAL A 465 30.02 4.33 11.89
C VAL A 465 28.57 4.00 12.23
N ASN A 466 27.78 5.01 12.62
CA ASN A 466 26.35 4.87 12.97
C ASN A 466 25.40 5.33 11.85
N GLY A 467 25.90 5.48 10.62
CA GLY A 467 25.12 5.88 9.46
C GLY A 467 24.78 7.38 9.36
N PRO A 468 23.94 7.79 8.38
CA PRO A 468 23.26 6.93 7.42
C PRO A 468 24.19 6.09 6.52
N PHE A 469 23.85 4.82 6.27
CA PHE A 469 24.77 3.88 5.60
C PHE A 469 24.69 3.88 4.06
N LYS A 470 23.81 4.70 3.50
CA LYS A 470 23.53 4.84 2.07
C LYS A 470 23.11 6.28 1.80
N ASN A 471 23.26 6.74 0.56
CA ASN A 471 22.76 8.06 0.14
C ASN A 471 21.22 8.05 -0.04
N ASP A 472 20.66 9.24 -0.27
CA ASP A 472 19.21 9.43 -0.42
C ASP A 472 18.64 8.86 -1.72
N THR A 473 19.49 8.64 -2.74
CA THR A 473 19.08 8.05 -4.02
C THR A 473 19.16 6.52 -4.02
N TYR A 474 19.72 5.92 -2.97
CA TYR A 474 19.92 4.48 -2.88
C TYR A 474 18.59 3.75 -2.74
N ARG A 475 18.45 2.68 -3.51
CA ARG A 475 17.25 1.85 -3.48
C ARG A 475 17.63 0.46 -3.07
N LYS A 476 17.00 -0.02 -2.01
CA LYS A 476 17.27 -1.34 -1.41
C LYS A 476 16.73 -2.52 -2.24
N ALA A 477 16.78 -2.45 -3.58
CA ALA A 477 16.06 -3.29 -4.57
C ALA A 477 14.52 -3.21 -4.42
N LEU A 478 13.68 -2.86 -5.40
CA LEU A 478 13.78 -2.46 -6.81
C LEU A 478 12.71 -1.36 -7.06
N LEU A 479 13.10 -0.16 -7.55
CA LEU A 479 12.38 0.69 -8.53
C LEU A 479 12.92 2.14 -8.64
N ARG A 480 13.00 2.66 -9.89
CA ARG A 480 13.01 4.11 -10.23
C ARG A 480 11.59 4.66 -10.22
N ARG A 481 11.30 5.58 -9.29
CA ARG A 481 10.48 6.76 -9.64
C ARG A 481 11.45 7.92 -9.87
N GLN A 482 11.53 8.37 -11.12
CA GLN A 482 12.22 9.60 -11.47
C GLN A 482 11.33 10.76 -11.00
N GLN A 483 11.71 11.44 -9.91
CA GLN A 483 11.31 12.83 -9.73
C GLN A 483 12.06 13.63 -10.80
N ARG A 484 11.39 14.00 -11.89
CA ARG A 484 11.89 15.06 -12.76
C ARG A 484 11.48 16.40 -12.14
N ASN A 485 12.35 16.95 -11.30
CA ASN A 485 12.46 18.40 -11.21
C ASN A 485 13.23 18.85 -12.45
N LEU A 486 12.53 19.28 -13.49
CA LEU A 486 13.14 20.04 -14.58
C LEU A 486 12.93 21.53 -14.27
N PRO A 487 13.98 22.28 -13.89
CA PRO A 487 13.96 23.72 -14.04
C PRO A 487 14.29 24.08 -15.50
N GLY A 488 13.62 25.10 -16.03
CA GLY A 488 14.10 25.82 -17.19
C GLY A 488 13.43 25.46 -18.51
N SER A 489 12.56 26.38 -18.94
CA SER A 489 12.16 26.61 -20.33
C SER A 489 13.34 26.60 -21.30
N CYS A 490 13.31 25.69 -22.27
CA CYS A 490 13.97 25.90 -23.56
C CYS A 490 12.92 25.73 -24.65
N HIS A 491 12.48 26.85 -25.21
CA HIS A 491 11.72 26.90 -26.45
C HIS A 491 12.58 26.32 -27.59
N TRP A 492 12.04 25.32 -28.27
CA TRP A 492 12.40 25.02 -29.65
C TRP A 492 11.12 25.07 -30.51
N PRO A 493 11.12 25.74 -31.68
CA PRO A 493 9.91 25.96 -32.44
C PRO A 493 9.44 24.68 -33.11
N VAL A 494 8.14 24.38 -32.96
CA VAL A 494 7.43 23.35 -33.70
C VAL A 494 7.31 23.81 -35.15
N LEU A 495 8.10 23.22 -36.04
CA LEU A 495 7.94 23.33 -37.49
C LEU A 495 6.84 22.35 -37.94
N ARG A 496 5.76 22.92 -38.49
CA ARG A 496 4.65 22.21 -39.13
C ARG A 496 5.15 21.47 -40.37
N SER A 497 4.79 20.19 -40.53
CA SER A 497 4.91 19.50 -41.82
C SER A 497 3.64 19.73 -42.64
N LEU A 498 3.79 20.42 -43.78
CA LEU A 498 2.84 20.44 -44.89
C LEU A 498 3.60 20.01 -46.15
N GLY A 499 3.05 19.02 -46.85
CA GLY A 499 2.98 18.96 -48.32
C GLY A 499 4.25 18.77 -49.14
N ASP A 500 4.32 17.62 -49.80
CA ASP A 500 4.62 17.39 -51.22
C ASP A 500 5.46 18.40 -52.03
N GLY A 501 6.45 17.85 -52.75
CA GLY A 501 6.73 18.28 -54.13
C GLY A 501 8.19 18.62 -54.48
N GLY A 502 8.86 17.70 -55.17
CA GLY A 502 9.48 17.99 -56.48
C GLY A 502 10.82 18.74 -56.57
N LEU A 503 11.88 17.96 -56.81
CA LEU A 503 12.93 18.10 -57.84
C LEU A 503 13.72 19.42 -58.01
N GLY A 504 15.06 19.29 -57.98
CA GLY A 504 15.99 20.20 -58.67
C GLY A 504 17.43 20.11 -58.15
N PHE A 505 18.31 19.44 -58.90
CA PHE A 505 19.76 19.35 -58.67
C PHE A 505 20.47 20.67 -59.06
N ASP A 506 21.53 21.04 -58.31
CA ASP A 506 22.83 21.41 -58.88
C ASP A 506 23.91 21.56 -57.77
N THR A 507 25.06 20.95 -57.99
CA THR A 507 26.32 21.04 -57.21
C THR A 507 27.43 21.51 -58.16
N PRO A 508 28.41 22.33 -57.74
CA PRO A 508 29.71 21.78 -57.22
C PRO A 508 30.27 22.65 -56.06
N GLU A 509 31.21 22.25 -55.21
CA GLU A 509 32.59 21.83 -55.48
C GLU A 509 33.24 21.26 -54.19
N LEU A 510 34.27 20.42 -54.37
CA LEU A 510 34.96 19.58 -53.38
C LEU A 510 35.84 20.36 -52.37
N GLU A 511 36.01 19.81 -51.14
CA GLU A 511 37.33 19.34 -50.65
C GLU A 511 37.25 18.42 -49.38
N ARG A 512 37.64 17.15 -49.60
CA ARG A 512 38.38 16.15 -48.77
C ARG A 512 38.00 15.79 -47.31
N ARG A 513 37.42 14.57 -47.21
CA ARG A 513 37.53 13.39 -46.28
C ARG A 513 38.69 13.32 -45.25
N PRO A 514 38.64 12.42 -44.21
CA PRO A 514 38.02 11.07 -44.15
C PRO A 514 37.18 10.74 -42.87
N GLU A 515 36.02 10.05 -42.93
CA GLU A 515 35.68 8.63 -43.17
C GLU A 515 36.13 7.58 -42.11
N ALA A 516 35.12 6.95 -41.44
CA ALA A 516 35.06 5.53 -41.05
C ALA A 516 33.62 5.15 -40.60
N PRO A 517 33.18 3.87 -40.72
CA PRO A 517 31.86 3.54 -41.31
C PRO A 517 30.84 2.82 -40.38
N GLN A 518 29.59 2.72 -40.87
CA GLN A 518 28.54 1.81 -40.36
C GLN A 518 28.75 0.35 -40.82
N PRO A 519 28.22 -0.66 -40.10
CA PRO A 519 28.16 -2.04 -40.57
C PRO A 519 26.84 -2.38 -41.28
N GLY A 520 26.96 -3.05 -42.42
CA GLY A 520 25.88 -3.64 -43.20
C GLY A 520 25.59 -5.10 -42.89
N HIS A 521 24.59 -5.59 -43.62
CA HIS A 521 23.90 -6.88 -43.57
C HIS A 521 24.76 -8.16 -43.54
N LEU A 522 24.28 -9.15 -42.79
CA LEU A 522 24.72 -10.56 -42.82
C LEU A 522 24.05 -11.34 -43.96
N LEU A 523 24.86 -12.09 -44.72
CA LEU A 523 24.47 -13.23 -45.54
C LEU A 523 25.33 -14.44 -45.13
N LEU A 524 24.69 -15.60 -45.01
CA LEU A 524 25.28 -16.90 -44.65
C LEU A 524 26.30 -17.40 -45.69
N TRP A 525 27.27 -18.21 -45.25
CA TRP A 525 27.49 -19.64 -45.60
C TRP A 525 28.91 -20.11 -45.17
N GLY A 526 29.01 -21.35 -44.65
CA GLY A 526 30.25 -22.18 -44.76
C GLY A 526 30.96 -22.65 -43.48
N LEU A 527 30.75 -23.92 -43.12
CA LEU A 527 31.49 -24.77 -42.15
C LEU A 527 32.93 -25.15 -42.64
N PRO A 528 33.80 -25.94 -41.95
CA PRO A 528 33.80 -26.53 -40.58
C PRO A 528 35.15 -26.42 -39.79
N GLY A 529 35.17 -26.76 -38.49
CA GLY A 529 36.43 -27.15 -37.79
C GLY A 529 36.42 -27.22 -36.25
N LEU A 530 36.83 -28.39 -35.74
CA LEU A 530 37.39 -28.72 -34.41
C LEU A 530 36.50 -29.03 -33.17
N LYS A 531 36.32 -30.36 -32.99
CA LYS A 531 36.44 -31.22 -31.78
C LYS A 531 36.57 -30.56 -30.40
N LEU A 532 35.62 -30.89 -29.51
CA LEU A 532 35.76 -30.86 -28.05
C LEU A 532 35.99 -32.29 -27.52
N LEU A 533 37.09 -32.44 -26.76
CA LEU A 533 37.47 -33.64 -26.01
C LEU A 533 36.82 -33.61 -24.62
N PHE A 534 36.15 -34.69 -24.23
CA PHE A 534 35.85 -35.03 -22.83
C PHE A 534 36.78 -36.16 -22.39
N PRO A 535 37.45 -36.09 -21.23
CA PRO A 535 37.97 -37.26 -20.57
C PRO A 535 36.97 -37.74 -19.50
N CYS A 536 36.58 -39.00 -19.64
CA CYS A 536 36.03 -39.84 -18.59
C CYS A 536 37.18 -40.23 -17.63
N GLY A 537 36.90 -40.31 -16.33
CA GLY A 537 37.86 -40.76 -15.33
C GLY A 537 37.15 -41.26 -14.08
N GLU A 538 36.90 -42.56 -14.04
CA GLU A 538 36.73 -43.33 -12.80
C GLU A 538 38.08 -43.41 -12.08
N GLU A 539 38.10 -43.25 -10.75
CA GLU A 539 38.93 -44.05 -9.83
C GLU A 539 38.73 -43.60 -8.36
N GLY A 540 38.60 -44.58 -7.46
CA GLY A 540 39.21 -44.50 -6.12
C GLY A 540 38.31 -44.20 -4.92
N PHE A 541 37.52 -45.19 -4.48
CA PHE A 541 36.94 -45.26 -3.13
C PHE A 541 37.78 -46.21 -2.27
N GLN A 542 38.14 -45.85 -1.01
CA GLN A 542 38.42 -46.70 0.18
C GLN A 542 39.12 -45.87 1.31
N PRO A 543 39.09 -46.26 2.61
CA PRO A 543 38.37 -45.51 3.66
C PRO A 543 39.23 -45.14 4.89
N ARG A 544 38.71 -44.31 5.81
CA ARG A 544 39.28 -44.17 7.18
C ARG A 544 38.23 -44.23 8.29
N ARG A 545 38.29 -45.37 8.99
CA ARG A 545 38.15 -45.68 10.43
C ARG A 545 37.24 -44.86 11.36
N ARG A 546 36.37 -45.63 12.02
CA ARG A 546 35.68 -45.41 13.31
C ARG A 546 36.64 -45.03 14.45
N LEU A 547 36.12 -44.25 15.40
CA LEU A 547 36.39 -44.39 16.83
C LEU A 547 35.08 -44.65 17.58
N GLN A 548 35.18 -45.54 18.57
CA GLN A 548 34.13 -46.15 19.38
C GLN A 548 33.57 -45.21 20.45
N GLY A 549 32.36 -45.54 20.93
CA GLY A 549 31.74 -44.93 22.11
C GLY A 549 30.30 -45.38 22.31
N GLU A 550 30.14 -46.63 22.76
CA GLU A 550 29.08 -47.20 23.62
C GLU A 550 28.36 -46.17 24.55
N THR A 551 27.09 -46.23 25.00
CA THR A 551 25.85 -47.02 24.86
C THR A 551 24.81 -46.22 25.67
N VAL A 552 23.55 -46.02 25.24
CA VAL A 552 22.37 -46.02 26.16
C VAL A 552 21.10 -46.36 25.35
N GLN A 553 20.32 -47.28 25.91
CA GLN A 553 19.07 -47.89 25.43
C GLN A 553 17.95 -46.87 25.15
N MET A 554 17.13 -47.15 24.12
CA MET A 554 15.74 -46.67 24.02
C MET A 554 14.79 -47.87 23.98
N PRO A 555 13.63 -47.82 24.66
CA PRO A 555 12.66 -48.90 24.64
C PRO A 555 11.70 -48.81 23.45
N GLU A 556 11.01 -49.93 23.28
CA GLU A 556 10.19 -50.44 22.20
C GLU A 556 8.92 -49.66 21.80
N LEU A 557 8.52 -49.95 20.54
CA LEU A 557 7.16 -50.13 19.99
C LEU A 557 6.17 -48.95 19.93
N ALA A 558 5.83 -48.58 18.69
CA ALA A 558 4.44 -48.62 18.22
C ALA A 558 4.39 -48.56 16.68
N SER A 559 4.08 -49.70 16.07
CA SER A 559 3.67 -49.84 14.67
C SER A 559 2.22 -49.41 14.50
N TRP A 560 1.93 -48.47 13.60
CA TRP A 560 0.62 -48.41 12.93
C TRP A 560 0.80 -48.03 11.46
N SER A 561 0.41 -48.98 10.62
CA SER A 561 0.22 -48.92 9.17
C SER A 561 -0.79 -47.85 8.77
N CYS A 562 -0.55 -47.15 7.66
CA CYS A 562 -1.63 -46.54 6.89
C CYS A 562 -1.48 -46.91 5.41
N LEU A 563 -2.53 -47.54 4.89
CA LEU A 563 -2.71 -47.93 3.50
C LEU A 563 -2.80 -46.69 2.61
N CYS A 564 -2.04 -46.69 1.51
CA CYS A 564 -2.35 -45.90 0.33
C CYS A 564 -2.98 -46.82 -0.72
N THR A 565 -4.23 -46.54 -1.10
CA THR A 565 -4.83 -47.05 -2.34
C THR A 565 -5.41 -45.89 -3.13
N SER A 566 -5.00 -45.87 -4.40
CA SER A 566 -5.55 -45.23 -5.62
C SER A 566 -5.76 -43.73 -5.63
#